data_AF-A0A2X3H637-F1
#
_entry.id   AF-A0A2X3H637-F1
#
_cell.length_a   1.000
_cell.length_b   1.000
_cell.length_c   1.000
_cell.angle_alpha   90.00
_cell.angle_beta   90.00
_cell.angle_gamma   90.00
#
_symmetry.space_group_name_H-M   'P 1'
#
loop_
_entity.id
_entity.type
_entity.pdbx_description
1 polymer ?
#
loop_
_entity_poly.entity_id
_entity_poly.type
_entity_poly.pdbx_seq_one_letter_code
_entity_poly.pdbx_strand_id
1 'polypeptide(L)'
;MVQDILLMKQNNFNAVRCSHYPNAPRWYELCNRYGLYVVDEANIETHGMVPMNRLSDDPAWLPAFSARVTRMVQSNRNHPCIIIWSLGNESGGGGNHEALYHWLKRNDPSRPVQYEGGGAGYHRHRYYLSDVRPRRTRPADPGGPQMGDQKMDQPAR
;
A
#
# COMPACT_ATOMS: atom_id res chain seq x y z
N MET A 1 19.34 -9.81 -8.13
CA MET A 1 18.81 -10.37 -6.85
C MET A 1 19.84 -10.36 -5.73
N VAL A 2 20.89 -11.20 -5.73
CA VAL A 2 21.84 -11.24 -4.59
C VAL A 2 22.59 -9.92 -4.42
N GLN A 3 23.09 -9.34 -5.51
CA GLN A 3 23.74 -8.03 -5.48
C GLN A 3 22.82 -6.94 -4.90
N ASP A 4 21.56 -6.90 -5.31
CA ASP A 4 20.56 -5.95 -4.79
C ASP A 4 20.34 -6.13 -3.28
N ILE A 5 20.22 -7.37 -2.82
CA ILE A 5 20.07 -7.68 -1.39
C ILE A 5 21.28 -7.22 -0.59
N LEU A 6 22.50 -7.50 -1.07
CA LEU A 6 23.72 -7.09 -0.40
C LEU A 6 23.80 -5.56 -0.31
N LEU A 7 23.51 -4.86 -1.41
CA LEU A 7 23.50 -3.39 -1.44
C LEU A 7 22.44 -2.81 -0.50
N MET A 8 21.22 -3.34 -0.50
CA MET A 8 20.17 -2.93 0.45
C MET A 8 20.62 -3.11 1.90
N LYS A 9 21.15 -4.29 2.24
CA LYS A 9 21.58 -4.60 3.60
C LYS A 9 22.77 -3.75 4.06
N GLN A 10 23.72 -3.46 3.17
CA GLN A 10 24.88 -2.58 3.42
C GLN A 10 24.45 -1.12 3.62
N ASN A 11 23.35 -0.71 2.99
CA ASN A 11 22.75 0.62 3.14
C ASN A 11 21.64 0.66 4.19
N ASN A 12 21.68 -0.26 5.17
CA ASN A 12 20.77 -0.30 6.33
C ASN A 12 19.27 -0.46 6.00
N PHE A 13 18.92 -0.89 4.79
CA PHE A 13 17.55 -1.30 4.49
C PHE A 13 17.24 -2.64 5.17
N ASN A 14 16.01 -2.77 5.65
CA ASN A 14 15.49 -3.98 6.29
C ASN A 14 14.19 -4.48 5.66
N ALA A 15 13.64 -3.77 4.67
CA ALA A 15 12.39 -4.10 4.03
C ALA A 15 12.39 -3.77 2.54
N VAL A 16 11.55 -4.47 1.78
CA VAL A 16 11.34 -4.27 0.35
C VAL A 16 9.87 -4.55 -0.01
N ARG A 17 9.30 -3.73 -0.90
CA ARG A 17 7.97 -3.95 -1.48
C ARG A 17 8.14 -4.53 -2.88
N CYS A 18 7.38 -5.55 -3.22
CA CYS A 18 7.33 -6.13 -4.56
C CYS A 18 6.52 -5.22 -5.52
N SER A 19 7.00 -4.01 -5.79
CA SER A 19 6.33 -3.06 -6.70
C SER A 19 6.35 -3.56 -8.16
N HIS A 20 5.24 -3.84 -8.84
CA HIS A 20 3.85 -3.91 -8.35
C HIS A 20 3.21 -5.27 -8.72
N TYR A 21 3.94 -6.35 -8.43
CA TYR A 21 3.58 -7.72 -8.78
C TYR A 21 4.39 -8.73 -7.98
N PRO A 22 3.93 -10.01 -7.88
CA PRO A 22 4.71 -11.05 -7.23
C PRO A 22 6.02 -11.26 -7.99
N ASN A 23 7.14 -11.20 -7.26
CA ASN A 23 8.48 -11.46 -7.78
C ASN A 23 8.71 -12.95 -8.08
N ALA A 24 9.82 -13.24 -8.77
CA ALA A 24 10.26 -14.61 -9.04
C ALA A 24 10.46 -15.40 -7.72
N PRO A 25 10.14 -16.71 -7.65
CA PRO A 25 10.19 -17.50 -6.42
C PRO A 25 11.52 -17.41 -5.65
N ARG A 26 12.64 -17.39 -6.38
CA ARG A 26 13.99 -17.25 -5.83
C ARG A 26 14.18 -15.98 -5.00
N TRP A 27 13.43 -14.91 -5.27
CA TRP A 27 13.49 -13.67 -4.50
C TRP A 27 13.12 -13.91 -3.03
N TYR A 28 12.00 -14.57 -2.77
CA TYR A 28 11.53 -14.84 -1.42
C TYR A 28 12.43 -15.84 -0.69
N GLU A 29 12.99 -16.83 -1.39
CA GLU A 29 14.00 -17.73 -0.82
C GLU A 29 15.24 -16.96 -0.35
N LEU A 30 15.69 -15.97 -1.13
CA LEU A 30 16.81 -15.13 -0.76
C LEU A 30 16.44 -14.19 0.39
N CYS A 31 15.28 -13.53 0.36
CA CYS A 31 14.82 -12.67 1.46
C CYS A 31 14.67 -13.45 2.78
N ASN A 32 14.19 -14.70 2.73
CA ASN A 32 14.16 -15.60 3.90
C ASN A 32 15.55 -15.83 4.49
N ARG A 33 16.58 -16.04 3.64
CA ARG A 33 17.94 -16.36 4.07
C ARG A 33 18.73 -15.14 4.53
N TYR A 34 18.61 -14.02 3.82
CA TYR A 34 19.39 -12.81 4.08
C TYR A 34 18.72 -11.85 5.07
N GLY A 35 17.43 -12.04 5.35
CA GLY A 35 16.69 -11.22 6.31
C GLY A 35 16.26 -9.88 5.75
N LEU A 36 15.15 -9.88 4.99
CA LEU A 36 14.42 -8.68 4.58
C LEU A 36 12.93 -8.89 4.81
N TYR A 37 12.25 -7.89 5.37
CA TYR A 37 10.80 -7.85 5.42
C TYR A 37 10.23 -7.57 4.03
N VAL A 38 9.26 -8.36 3.61
CA VAL A 38 8.67 -8.27 2.27
C VAL A 38 7.19 -7.91 2.36
N VAL A 39 6.79 -6.89 1.59
CA VAL A 39 5.40 -6.69 1.18
C VAL A 39 5.24 -7.38 -0.17
N ASP A 40 4.48 -8.48 -0.20
CA ASP A 40 4.17 -9.16 -1.46
C ASP A 40 2.86 -8.61 -2.04
N GLU A 41 2.87 -8.25 -3.32
CA GLU A 41 1.86 -7.40 -3.94
C GLU A 41 1.25 -8.06 -5.17
N ALA A 42 -0.08 -8.14 -5.22
CA ALA A 42 -0.77 -8.71 -6.36
C ALA A 42 -0.50 -7.88 -7.62
N ASN A 43 -0.36 -8.56 -8.76
CA ASN A 43 -0.16 -7.91 -10.06
C ASN A 43 -1.48 -7.27 -10.54
N ILE A 44 -1.89 -6.18 -9.91
CA ILE A 44 -3.13 -5.45 -10.20
C ILE A 44 -2.78 -3.97 -10.19
N GLU A 45 -2.76 -3.36 -11.38
CA GLU A 45 -2.61 -1.93 -11.56
C GLU A 45 -3.45 -1.47 -12.75
N THR A 46 -4.33 -0.50 -12.53
CA THR A 46 -5.24 0.03 -13.57
C THR A 46 -5.18 1.55 -13.63
N HIS A 47 -3.98 2.11 -13.42
CA HIS A 47 -3.75 3.55 -13.34
C HIS A 47 -4.33 4.28 -14.57
N GLY A 48 -4.16 3.74 -15.78
CA GLY A 48 -4.63 4.35 -17.02
C GLY A 48 -6.16 4.41 -17.22
N MET A 49 -6.97 3.91 -16.28
CA MET A 49 -8.43 3.97 -16.37
C MET A 49 -8.98 5.32 -15.89
N VAL A 50 -10.13 5.73 -16.42
CA VAL A 50 -10.81 6.99 -16.02
C VAL A 50 -12.28 6.72 -15.64
N PRO A 51 -12.70 6.81 -14.36
CA PRO A 51 -11.85 6.94 -13.19
C PRO A 51 -10.96 5.71 -13.01
N MET A 52 -9.90 5.86 -12.21
CA MET A 52 -8.90 4.81 -11.97
C MET A 52 -9.53 3.51 -11.41
N ASN A 53 -10.65 3.62 -10.68
CA ASN A 53 -11.39 2.48 -10.13
C ASN A 53 -12.39 1.83 -11.10
N ARG A 54 -12.42 2.21 -12.39
CA ARG A 54 -13.42 1.70 -13.35
C ARG A 54 -13.48 0.18 -13.38
N LEU A 55 -12.33 -0.51 -13.29
CA LEU A 55 -12.28 -1.98 -13.30
C LEU A 55 -12.34 -2.59 -11.89
N SER A 56 -11.86 -1.88 -10.88
CA SER A 56 -11.88 -2.38 -9.50
C SER A 56 -13.25 -2.27 -8.82
N ASP A 57 -14.16 -1.47 -9.37
CA ASP A 57 -15.56 -1.37 -8.93
C ASP A 57 -16.54 -2.10 -9.86
N ASP A 58 -16.05 -2.73 -10.95
CA ASP A 58 -16.87 -3.55 -11.85
C ASP A 58 -16.83 -5.04 -11.42
N PRO A 59 -17.96 -5.62 -10.96
CA PRO A 59 -18.00 -7.01 -10.53
C PRO A 59 -17.71 -8.02 -11.64
N ALA A 60 -17.82 -7.64 -12.93
CA ALA A 60 -17.40 -8.51 -14.04
C ALA A 60 -15.89 -8.79 -14.02
N TRP A 61 -15.09 -7.91 -13.39
CA TRP A 61 -13.64 -8.07 -13.25
C TRP A 61 -13.22 -8.78 -11.96
N LEU A 62 -14.16 -9.05 -11.03
CA LEU A 62 -13.85 -9.75 -9.78
C LEU A 62 -13.12 -11.09 -10.00
N PRO A 63 -13.50 -11.96 -10.96
CA PRO A 63 -12.77 -13.21 -11.19
C PRO A 63 -11.31 -12.98 -11.57
N ALA A 64 -11.03 -11.95 -12.39
CA ALA A 64 -9.67 -11.63 -12.82
C ALA A 64 -8.82 -11.04 -11.68
N PHE A 65 -9.39 -10.15 -10.87
CA PHE A 65 -8.75 -9.62 -9.66
C PHE A 65 -8.49 -10.74 -8.64
N SER A 66 -9.49 -11.60 -8.42
CA SER A 66 -9.41 -12.71 -7.48
C SER A 66 -8.31 -13.70 -7.86
N ALA A 67 -8.22 -14.10 -9.13
CA ALA A 67 -7.17 -15.02 -9.58
C ALA A 67 -5.75 -14.49 -9.28
N ARG A 68 -5.54 -13.17 -9.39
CA ARG A 68 -4.23 -12.53 -9.13
C ARG A 68 -3.86 -12.53 -7.65
N VAL A 69 -4.81 -12.19 -6.78
CA VAL A 69 -4.59 -12.20 -5.31
C VAL A 69 -4.46 -13.63 -4.78
N THR A 70 -5.42 -14.50 -5.11
CA THR A 70 -5.49 -15.85 -4.56
C THR A 70 -4.29 -16.70 -4.95
N ARG A 71 -3.83 -16.62 -6.21
CA ARG A 71 -2.65 -17.37 -6.66
C ARG A 71 -1.34 -16.88 -6.05
N MET A 72 -1.18 -15.57 -5.84
CA MET A 72 -0.04 -15.03 -5.09
C MET A 72 0.04 -15.65 -3.70
N VAL A 73 -1.06 -15.62 -2.94
CA VAL A 73 -1.09 -16.17 -1.58
C VAL A 73 -0.85 -17.68 -1.57
N GLN A 74 -1.53 -18.43 -2.44
CA GLN A 74 -1.36 -19.89 -2.54
C GLN A 74 0.10 -20.28 -2.82
N SER A 75 0.81 -19.49 -3.62
CA SER A 75 2.20 -19.76 -4.00
C SER A 75 3.18 -19.35 -2.90
N ASN A 76 2.92 -18.23 -2.22
CA ASN A 76 3.94 -17.54 -1.42
C ASN A 76 3.69 -17.57 0.10
N ARG A 77 2.53 -18.01 0.60
CA ARG A 77 2.14 -17.92 2.04
C ARG A 77 3.12 -18.55 3.04
N ASN A 78 3.95 -19.49 2.59
CA ASN A 78 4.90 -20.19 3.45
C ASN A 78 6.25 -19.47 3.59
N HIS A 79 6.47 -18.35 2.89
CA HIS A 79 7.69 -17.55 3.07
C HIS A 79 7.60 -16.68 4.32
N PRO A 80 8.47 -16.88 5.34
CA PRO A 80 8.49 -16.05 6.54
C PRO A 80 8.93 -14.60 6.28
N CYS A 81 9.67 -14.32 5.21
CA CYS A 81 10.05 -12.94 4.87
C CYS A 81 8.84 -12.07 4.53
N ILE A 82 7.76 -12.66 4.01
CA ILE A 82 6.54 -11.93 3.68
C ILE A 82 5.82 -11.62 4.97
N ILE A 83 5.69 -10.34 5.29
CA ILE A 83 5.03 -9.88 6.52
C ILE A 83 3.71 -9.17 6.25
N ILE A 84 3.47 -8.68 5.02
CA ILE A 84 2.26 -7.95 4.63
C ILE A 84 1.86 -8.38 3.22
N TRP A 85 0.55 -8.54 3.00
CA TRP A 85 -0.04 -8.67 1.68
C TRP A 85 -0.50 -7.31 1.15
N SER A 86 -0.23 -7.02 -0.13
CA SER A 86 -0.78 -5.86 -0.83
C SER A 86 -1.75 -6.29 -1.93
N LEU A 87 -2.89 -5.61 -2.02
CA LEU A 87 -3.93 -5.90 -3.03
C LEU A 87 -3.59 -5.42 -4.44
N GLY A 88 -2.48 -4.69 -4.59
CA GLY A 88 -2.04 -4.12 -5.86
C GLY A 88 -1.63 -2.66 -5.70
N ASN A 89 -1.59 -1.95 -6.82
CA ASN A 89 -1.19 -0.56 -6.89
C ASN A 89 -2.20 0.25 -7.72
N GLU A 90 -2.30 1.56 -7.49
CA GLU A 90 -2.96 2.57 -8.34
C GLU A 90 -4.13 2.06 -9.21
N SER A 91 -5.12 1.44 -8.57
CA SER A 91 -6.32 0.88 -9.22
C SER A 91 -7.61 1.45 -8.62
N GLY A 92 -7.49 2.55 -7.88
CA GLY A 92 -8.56 3.20 -7.12
C GLY A 92 -9.25 2.29 -6.09
N GLY A 93 -10.18 2.84 -5.31
CA GLY A 93 -11.00 2.07 -4.38
C GLY A 93 -12.27 1.55 -5.04
N GLY A 94 -12.56 0.25 -4.93
CA GLY A 94 -13.75 -0.37 -5.52
C GLY A 94 -14.12 -1.70 -4.85
N GLY A 95 -15.33 -2.19 -5.11
CA GLY A 95 -15.90 -3.37 -4.47
C GLY A 95 -15.07 -4.65 -4.61
N ASN A 96 -14.28 -4.79 -5.70
CA ASN A 96 -13.41 -5.95 -5.88
C ASN A 96 -12.25 -5.95 -4.87
N HIS A 97 -11.69 -4.78 -4.52
CA HIS A 97 -10.66 -4.68 -3.48
C HIS A 97 -11.23 -5.03 -2.11
N GLU A 98 -12.45 -4.58 -1.79
CA GLU A 98 -13.11 -4.89 -0.51
C GLU A 98 -13.36 -6.39 -0.35
N ALA A 99 -13.88 -7.04 -1.40
CA ALA A 99 -14.08 -8.48 -1.41
C ALA A 99 -12.77 -9.25 -1.17
N LEU A 100 -11.68 -8.82 -1.80
CA LEU A 100 -10.38 -9.48 -1.71
C LEU A 100 -9.63 -9.18 -0.41
N TYR A 101 -9.81 -7.98 0.17
CA TYR A 101 -9.38 -7.68 1.53
C TYR A 101 -10.00 -8.69 2.50
N HIS A 102 -11.33 -8.82 2.50
CA HIS A 102 -12.02 -9.76 3.39
C HIS A 102 -11.70 -11.23 3.10
N TRP A 103 -11.40 -11.58 1.85
CA TRP A 103 -10.91 -12.91 1.51
C TRP A 103 -9.53 -13.16 2.14
N LEU A 104 -8.58 -12.23 2.01
CA LEU A 104 -7.24 -12.34 2.62
C LEU A 104 -7.32 -12.47 4.14
N LYS A 105 -8.10 -11.62 4.81
CA LYS A 105 -8.29 -11.68 6.27
C LYS A 105 -8.82 -13.04 6.75
N ARG A 106 -9.62 -13.72 5.92
CA ARG A 106 -10.15 -15.06 6.22
C ARG A 106 -9.17 -16.18 5.90
N ASN A 107 -8.40 -16.07 4.83
CA ASN A 107 -7.57 -17.17 4.30
C ASN A 107 -6.14 -17.15 4.84
N ASP A 108 -5.63 -16.00 5.23
CA ASP A 108 -4.35 -15.87 5.92
C ASP A 108 -4.43 -14.79 7.02
N PRO A 109 -4.97 -15.14 8.21
CA PRO A 109 -5.06 -14.19 9.32
C PRO A 109 -3.69 -13.86 9.93
N SER A 110 -2.60 -14.53 9.53
CA SER A 110 -1.27 -14.33 10.12
C SER A 110 -0.60 -13.02 9.70
N ARG A 111 -1.09 -12.39 8.63
CA ARG A 111 -0.48 -11.18 8.05
C ARG A 111 -1.48 -10.02 7.94
N PRO A 112 -1.05 -8.78 8.17
CA PRO A 112 -1.80 -7.59 7.79
C PRO A 112 -1.98 -7.50 6.27
N VAL A 113 -3.05 -6.82 5.86
CA VAL A 113 -3.31 -6.47 4.45
C VAL A 113 -3.24 -4.95 4.30
N GLN A 114 -2.59 -4.49 3.24
CA GLN A 114 -2.54 -3.07 2.87
C GLN A 114 -3.04 -2.85 1.44
N TYR A 115 -3.58 -1.67 1.19
CA TYR A 115 -3.85 -1.15 -0.14
C TYR A 115 -3.95 0.37 -0.06
N GLU A 116 -3.29 1.08 -0.97
CA GLU A 116 -3.27 2.55 -0.98
C GLU A 116 -4.44 3.15 -1.76
N GLY A 117 -4.85 2.48 -2.86
CA GLY A 117 -5.74 3.07 -3.86
C GLY A 117 -7.05 3.61 -3.28
N GLY A 118 -7.40 4.83 -3.68
CA GLY A 118 -8.59 5.55 -3.19
C GLY A 118 -8.28 6.64 -2.14
N GLY A 119 -7.02 6.83 -1.75
CA GLY A 119 -6.58 7.78 -0.73
C GLY A 119 -6.28 9.23 -1.17
N ALA A 120 -6.18 9.53 -2.47
CA ALA A 120 -5.72 10.84 -2.94
C ALA A 120 -6.82 11.90 -3.21
N GLY A 121 -8.11 11.58 -3.11
CA GLY A 121 -9.13 12.57 -3.51
C GLY A 121 -10.61 12.26 -3.31
N TYR A 122 -10.99 11.23 -2.54
CA TYR A 122 -12.40 10.95 -2.30
C TYR A 122 -12.73 10.99 -0.81
N HIS A 123 -13.45 12.03 -0.40
CA HIS A 123 -14.09 12.21 0.92
C HIS A 123 -15.15 11.14 1.27
N ARG A 124 -15.09 9.95 0.67
CA ARG A 124 -15.92 8.82 1.06
C ARG A 124 -15.01 7.77 1.70
N HIS A 125 -15.07 7.71 3.02
CA HIS A 125 -14.53 6.68 3.92
C HIS A 125 -14.92 5.22 3.56
N ARG A 126 -15.48 4.94 2.38
CA ARG A 126 -16.14 3.67 2.06
C ARG A 126 -15.17 2.54 1.73
N TYR A 127 -13.92 2.84 1.32
CA TYR A 127 -12.97 1.82 0.82
C TYR A 127 -11.56 1.95 1.38
N TYR A 128 -11.37 2.47 2.60
CA TYR A 128 -10.04 2.48 3.22
C TYR A 128 -9.69 1.07 3.72
N LEU A 129 -9.02 0.29 2.87
CA LEU A 129 -8.72 -1.13 3.08
C LEU A 129 -7.25 -1.31 3.47
N SER A 130 -6.91 -0.92 4.69
CA SER A 130 -5.56 -1.14 5.22
C SER A 130 -5.57 -1.37 6.73
N ASP A 131 -4.95 -2.48 7.13
CA ASP A 131 -4.58 -2.74 8.52
C ASP A 131 -3.38 -1.87 8.94
N VAL A 132 -2.58 -1.46 7.96
CA VAL A 132 -1.40 -0.63 8.15
C VAL A 132 -1.81 0.84 8.02
N ARG A 133 -2.01 1.50 9.16
CA ARG A 133 -2.37 2.92 9.18
C ARG A 133 -1.12 3.78 9.37
N PRO A 134 -0.96 4.88 8.60
CA PRO A 134 0.01 5.89 8.97
C PRO A 134 -0.32 6.41 10.37
N ARG A 135 0.70 6.59 11.21
CA ARG A 135 0.55 7.21 12.52
C ARG A 135 -0.10 8.58 12.27
N ARG A 136 -1.25 8.87 12.90
CA ARG A 136 -1.83 10.22 12.87
C ARG A 136 -0.70 11.18 13.24
N THR A 137 -0.31 12.04 12.31
CA THR A 137 0.51 13.20 12.67
C THR A 137 -0.27 13.92 13.76
N ARG A 138 0.39 14.24 14.88
CA ARG A 138 -0.22 15.16 15.85
C ARG A 138 -0.58 16.41 15.04
N PRO A 139 -1.73 17.06 15.31
CA PRO A 139 -1.97 18.39 14.77
C PRO A 139 -0.71 19.22 15.04
N ALA A 140 -0.26 19.99 14.05
CA ALA A 140 0.81 20.94 14.28
C ALA A 140 0.46 21.75 15.52
N ASP A 141 1.39 21.81 16.47
CA ASP A 141 1.23 22.60 17.69
C ASP A 141 0.88 24.04 17.28
N PRO A 142 -0.25 24.63 17.72
CA PRO A 142 -0.61 25.99 17.33
C PRO A 142 0.35 27.05 17.91
N GLY A 143 1.37 26.65 18.69
CA GLY A 143 2.36 27.53 19.32
C GLY A 143 3.46 28.10 18.44
N GLY A 144 3.23 28.32 17.14
CA GLY A 144 4.13 29.14 16.31
C GLY A 144 4.01 30.62 16.67
N PRO A 145 5.11 31.39 16.75
CA PRO A 145 5.05 32.79 17.20
C PRO A 145 4.18 33.62 16.24
N GLN A 146 3.15 34.26 16.80
CA GLN A 146 2.31 35.20 16.07
C GLN A 146 3.17 36.34 15.55
N MET A 147 3.26 36.45 14.22
CA MET A 147 3.82 37.63 13.55
C MET A 147 2.86 38.79 13.85
N GLY A 148 3.31 39.77 14.63
CA GLY A 148 2.49 40.90 15.07
C GLY A 148 2.00 41.75 13.90
N ASP A 149 0.73 42.13 13.94
CA ASP A 149 0.13 43.13 13.05
C ASP A 149 0.90 44.44 13.13
N GLN A 150 1.66 44.77 12.08
CA GLN A 150 2.14 46.13 11.87
C GLN A 150 0.95 46.97 11.41
N LYS A 151 0.45 47.81 12.32
CA LYS A 151 -0.50 48.88 12.00
C LYS A 151 0.11 49.81 10.95
N MET A 152 -0.61 49.98 9.85
CA MET A 152 -0.39 51.04 8.86
C MET A 152 -0.72 52.39 9.53
N ASP A 153 0.29 53.22 9.78
CA ASP A 153 0.08 54.62 10.17
C ASP A 153 -0.38 55.43 8.94
N GLN A 154 -1.57 56.04 9.05
CA GLN A 154 -2.03 57.07 8.13
C GLN A 154 -1.39 58.41 8.50
N PRO A 155 -0.95 59.24 7.52
CA PRO A 155 -0.51 60.60 7.82
C PRO A 155 -1.72 61.53 7.99
N ALA A 156 -1.75 62.28 9.09
CA ALA A 156 -2.67 63.38 9.31
C ALA A 156 -1.94 64.72 9.05
N ARG A 157 -2.41 65.42 8.02
CA ARG A 157 -2.24 66.85 7.66
C ARG A 157 -0.82 67.42 7.47
#